data_AF-A0A369JC27-F1
#
_entry.id   AF-A0A369JC27-F1
#
_cell.length_a   1.000
_cell.length_b   1.000
_cell.length_c   1.000
_cell.angle_alpha   90.00
_cell.angle_beta   90.00
_cell.angle_gamma   90.00
#
_symmetry.space_group_name_H-M   'P 1'
#
loop_
_entity.id
_entity.type
_entity.pdbx_description
1 polymer ?
#
loop_
_entity_poly.entity_id
_entity_poly.type
_entity_poly.pdbx_seq_one_letter_code
_entity_poly.pdbx_strand_id
1 'polypeptide(L)'
;MRGCGACISDSRTYALVITVKPGGESIIAAGSWCPGRNELATIRTNILRSSARLRRVISDPEFVKYFGKPKPRADRGRQNIFGMDDELKVAPKGVDKDHPDIDLLKCRSFAVVHRFRDEEVLAQDFKHKVADMVRVMRPFVHCLNDMMTVTAATGGEGSDESSGEDDEEE
;
A
#
# COMPACT_ATOMS: atom_id res chain seq x y z
N MET A 1 -5.69 27.19 -2.43
CA MET A 1 -4.55 26.43 -2.98
C MET A 1 -4.90 24.95 -2.99
N ARG A 2 -5.05 24.35 -4.18
CA ARG A 2 -5.29 22.91 -4.33
C ARG A 2 -3.93 22.21 -4.24
N GLY A 3 -3.70 21.47 -3.15
CA GLY A 3 -2.49 20.66 -3.00
C GLY A 3 -2.44 19.63 -4.12
N CYS A 4 -1.41 19.75 -4.96
CA CYS A 4 -1.09 18.75 -5.98
C CYS A 4 -0.71 17.46 -5.24
N GLY A 5 -1.66 16.54 -5.12
CA GLY A 5 -1.40 15.18 -4.67
C GLY A 5 -0.51 14.55 -5.72
N ALA A 6 0.78 14.41 -5.42
CA ALA A 6 1.69 13.63 -6.23
C ALA A 6 1.16 12.18 -6.23
N CYS A 7 0.43 11.81 -7.28
CA CYS A 7 0.22 10.42 -7.64
C CYS A 7 1.59 9.89 -8.06
N ILE A 8 2.32 9.30 -7.10
CA ILE A 8 3.52 8.52 -7.37
C ILE A 8 3.01 7.16 -7.89
N SER A 9 2.51 7.16 -9.12
CA SER A 9 1.93 5.98 -9.78
C SER A 9 2.70 5.58 -11.02
N ASP A 10 3.93 6.06 -11.19
CA ASP A 10 4.77 5.67 -12.32
C ASP A 10 5.96 4.87 -11.80
N SER A 11 5.99 3.57 -12.12
CA SER A 11 6.98 2.54 -11.78
C SER A 11 6.70 1.65 -10.55
N ARG A 12 5.97 0.56 -10.81
CA ARG A 12 6.12 -0.86 -10.35
C ARG A 12 6.63 -1.22 -8.95
N THR A 13 6.83 -0.30 -8.01
CA THR A 13 7.32 -0.60 -6.66
C THR A 13 6.56 0.24 -5.65
N TYR A 14 5.97 -0.41 -4.64
CA TYR A 14 5.41 0.34 -3.52
C TYR A 14 6.51 1.10 -2.81
N ALA A 15 6.34 2.41 -2.78
CA ALA A 15 7.41 3.32 -2.48
C ALA A 15 7.46 3.65 -0.99
N LEU A 16 8.67 3.70 -0.46
CA LEU A 16 8.97 4.48 0.72
C LEU A 16 9.38 5.87 0.25
N VAL A 17 8.75 6.90 0.81
CA VAL A 17 8.97 8.30 0.43
C VAL A 17 9.26 9.10 1.68
N ILE A 18 10.33 9.89 1.63
CA ILE A 18 10.60 10.93 2.62
C ILE A 18 10.55 12.29 1.92
N THR A 19 9.84 13.23 2.51
CA THR A 19 9.76 14.61 2.03
C THR A 19 10.08 15.52 3.20
N VAL A 20 11.12 16.35 3.02
CA VAL A 20 11.53 17.33 4.02
C VAL A 20 11.08 18.70 3.54
N LYS A 21 10.21 19.33 4.33
CA LYS A 21 9.66 20.65 4.07
C LYS A 21 9.55 21.43 5.39
N PRO A 22 9.88 22.73 5.38
CA PRO A 22 9.68 23.59 6.55
C PRO A 22 8.17 23.80 6.83
N GLY A 23 7.82 24.16 8.06
CA GLY A 23 6.44 24.45 8.46
C GLY A 23 5.68 23.24 9.02
N GLY A 24 6.37 22.21 9.50
CA GLY A 24 5.76 20.98 10.01
C GLY A 24 5.16 20.10 8.91
N GLU A 25 5.55 20.32 7.65
CA GLU A 25 5.08 19.56 6.48
C GLU A 25 6.03 18.42 6.09
N SER A 26 7.04 18.14 6.92
CA SER A 26 7.95 17.02 6.71
C SER A 26 7.25 15.69 7.00
N ILE A 27 7.34 14.75 6.06
CA ILE A 27 6.65 13.46 6.15
C ILE A 27 7.54 12.30 5.73
N ILE A 28 7.25 11.13 6.30
CA ILE A 28 7.66 9.85 5.76
C ILE A 28 6.41 9.02 5.49
N ALA A 29 6.35 8.40 4.32
CA ALA A 29 5.22 7.61 3.87
C ALA A 29 5.68 6.29 3.26
N ALA A 30 4.83 5.28 3.33
CA ALA A 30 5.07 4.00 2.69
C ALA A 30 3.78 3.37 2.19
N GLY A 31 3.87 2.66 1.06
CA GLY A 31 2.83 1.76 0.56
C GLY A 31 2.29 2.13 -0.81
N SER A 32 0.99 1.92 -0.99
CA SER A 32 0.28 2.13 -2.26
C SER A 32 -0.81 3.18 -2.11
N TRP A 33 -0.65 4.30 -2.82
CA TRP A 33 -1.64 5.37 -2.85
C TRP A 33 -2.49 5.27 -4.12
N CYS A 34 -3.80 5.06 -3.97
CA CYS A 34 -4.74 4.90 -5.07
C CYS A 34 -4.19 4.05 -6.24
N PRO A 35 -3.81 2.78 -6.00
CA PRO A 35 -3.35 1.88 -7.05
C PRO A 35 -4.35 1.80 -8.21
N GLY A 36 -3.85 1.44 -9.39
CA GLY A 36 -4.68 1.23 -10.56
C GLY A 36 -5.74 0.15 -10.31
N ARG A 37 -6.82 0.15 -11.11
CA ARG A 37 -7.95 -0.80 -10.93
C ARG A 37 -7.49 -2.26 -10.84
N ASN A 38 -6.57 -2.67 -11.72
CA ASN A 38 -6.07 -4.03 -11.79
C ASN A 38 -5.21 -4.40 -10.58
N GLU A 39 -4.40 -3.45 -10.11
CA GLU A 39 -3.55 -3.63 -8.93
C GLU A 39 -4.40 -3.75 -7.65
N LEU A 40 -5.38 -2.86 -7.50
CA LEU A 40 -6.30 -2.91 -6.37
C LEU A 40 -7.13 -4.21 -6.36
N ALA A 41 -7.54 -4.70 -7.53
CA ALA A 41 -8.20 -6.00 -7.64
C ALA A 41 -7.26 -7.14 -7.22
N THR A 42 -6.00 -7.11 -7.64
CA THR A 42 -4.98 -8.11 -7.28
C THR A 42 -4.71 -8.12 -5.78
N ILE A 43 -4.56 -6.95 -5.14
CA ILE A 43 -4.42 -6.84 -3.69
C ILE A 43 -5.65 -7.45 -2.99
N ARG A 44 -6.88 -7.10 -3.43
CA ARG A 44 -8.11 -7.64 -2.82
C ARG A 44 -8.22 -9.15 -2.96
N THR A 45 -7.89 -9.71 -4.12
CA THR A 45 -7.87 -11.17 -4.33
C THR A 45 -6.86 -11.85 -3.40
N ASN A 46 -5.68 -11.26 -3.21
CA ASN A 46 -4.69 -11.79 -2.27
C ASN A 46 -5.17 -11.71 -0.81
N ILE A 47 -5.82 -10.61 -0.42
CA ILE A 47 -6.40 -10.46 0.92
C ILE A 47 -7.50 -11.50 1.16
N LEU A 48 -8.36 -11.74 0.16
CA LEU A 48 -9.40 -12.79 0.22
C LEU A 48 -8.78 -14.19 0.39
N ARG A 49 -7.63 -14.45 -0.24
CA ARG A 49 -6.90 -15.71 -0.08
C ARG A 49 -6.23 -15.83 1.30
N SER A 50 -5.55 -14.77 1.74
CA SER A 50 -4.93 -14.71 3.06
C SER A 50 -4.58 -13.27 3.46
N SER A 51 -5.24 -12.77 4.50
CA SER A 51 -4.96 -11.47 5.14
C SER A 51 -3.95 -11.56 6.29
N ALA A 52 -3.63 -12.78 6.75
CA ALA A 52 -2.93 -13.02 8.02
C ALA A 52 -1.57 -12.32 8.11
N ARG A 53 -0.80 -12.32 7.01
CA ARG A 53 0.52 -11.66 6.95
C ARG A 53 0.38 -10.15 7.08
N LEU A 54 -0.53 -9.55 6.32
CA LEU A 54 -0.79 -8.10 6.37
C LEU A 54 -1.28 -7.71 7.77
N ARG A 55 -2.24 -8.45 8.33
CA ARG A 55 -2.77 -8.22 9.68
C ARG A 55 -1.70 -8.33 10.77
N ARG A 56 -0.77 -9.27 10.65
CA ARG A 56 0.37 -9.39 11.57
C ARG A 56 1.25 -8.15 11.53
N VAL A 57 1.59 -7.66 10.34
CA VAL A 57 2.46 -6.49 10.18
C VAL A 57 1.81 -5.22 10.73
N ILE A 58 0.54 -4.96 10.38
CA ILE A 58 -0.15 -3.73 10.84
C ILE A 58 -0.52 -3.77 12.33
N SER A 59 -0.50 -4.94 12.95
CA SER A 59 -0.75 -5.13 14.39
C SER A 59 0.53 -5.22 15.21
N ASP A 60 1.70 -5.16 14.57
CA ASP A 60 2.98 -5.22 15.26
C ASP A 60 3.11 -4.02 16.22
N PRO A 61 3.57 -4.23 17.47
CA PRO A 61 3.67 -3.14 18.45
C PRO A 61 4.54 -1.97 17.99
N GLU A 62 5.63 -2.24 17.26
CA GLU A 62 6.49 -1.19 16.71
C GLU A 62 5.77 -0.43 15.58
N PHE A 63 5.03 -1.15 14.73
CA PHE A 63 4.22 -0.52 13.69
C PHE A 63 3.12 0.36 14.28
N VAL A 64 2.40 -0.16 15.27
CA VAL A 64 1.32 0.54 15.98
C VAL A 64 1.84 1.76 16.75
N LYS A 65 3.08 1.74 17.25
CA LYS A 65 3.72 2.88 17.91
C LYS A 65 3.81 4.10 16.98
N TYR A 66 4.16 3.89 15.71
CA TYR A 66 4.36 4.99 14.75
C TYR A 66 3.10 5.33 13.94
N PHE A 67 2.35 4.32 13.53
CA PHE A 67 1.22 4.46 12.59
C PHE A 67 -0.14 4.33 13.27
N GLY A 68 -0.19 3.94 14.54
CA GLY A 68 -1.43 3.77 15.30
C GLY A 68 -2.05 2.38 15.13
N LYS A 69 -3.12 2.13 15.88
CA LYS A 69 -3.81 0.84 15.86
C LYS A 69 -4.47 0.60 14.48
N PRO A 70 -4.59 -0.66 14.03
CA PRO A 70 -5.26 -1.03 12.79
C PRO A 70 -6.79 -0.91 12.94
N LYS A 71 -7.28 0.31 13.16
CA LYS A 71 -8.69 0.64 13.30
C LYS A 71 -8.96 1.99 12.64
N PRO A 72 -10.18 2.22 12.12
CA PRO A 72 -10.58 3.54 11.67
C PRO A 72 -10.42 4.56 12.81
N ARG A 73 -9.73 5.67 12.54
CA ARG A 73 -9.68 6.83 13.45
C ARG A 73 -10.30 8.02 12.75
N ALA A 74 -10.98 8.87 13.52
CA ALA A 74 -11.61 10.10 13.02
C ALA A 74 -10.60 11.23 12.73
N ASP A 75 -9.29 10.96 12.84
CA ASP A 75 -8.26 11.97 12.62
C ASP A 75 -8.03 12.15 11.11
N ARG A 76 -7.96 13.42 10.67
CA ARG A 76 -7.96 13.80 9.24
C ARG A 76 -6.60 13.60 8.55
N GLY A 77 -5.77 12.70 9.06
CA GLY A 77 -4.46 12.38 8.51
C GLY A 77 -4.33 10.89 8.23
N ARG A 78 -3.70 10.52 7.09
CA ARG A 78 -3.41 9.13 6.72
C ARG A 78 -2.28 8.56 7.58
N GLN A 79 -2.52 8.41 8.89
CA GLN A 79 -1.51 7.85 9.80
C GLN A 79 -1.42 6.32 9.65
N ASN A 80 -2.57 5.65 9.58
CA ASN A 80 -2.69 4.23 9.28
C ASN A 80 -3.35 4.01 7.92
N ILE A 81 -3.54 2.73 7.55
CA ILE A 81 -4.20 2.34 6.31
C ILE A 81 -5.73 2.51 6.34
N PHE A 82 -6.32 2.85 7.49
CA PHE A 82 -7.77 2.86 7.73
C PHE A 82 -8.29 4.28 8.02
N GLY A 83 -9.62 4.43 8.07
CA GLY A 83 -10.29 5.67 8.46
C GLY A 83 -10.18 6.80 7.43
N MET A 84 -9.85 6.47 6.18
CA MET A 84 -9.71 7.48 5.12
C MET A 84 -11.01 7.67 4.35
N ASP A 85 -11.26 8.91 3.91
CA ASP A 85 -12.46 9.26 3.13
C ASP A 85 -12.51 8.56 1.76
N ASP A 86 -11.40 7.98 1.28
CA ASP A 86 -11.35 7.21 0.04
C ASP A 86 -11.86 5.77 0.21
N GLU A 87 -12.17 5.31 1.42
CA GLU A 87 -12.71 3.97 1.66
C GLU A 87 -14.10 3.75 1.06
N LEU A 88 -14.38 2.49 0.70
CA LEU A 88 -15.70 2.09 0.23
C LEU A 88 -16.68 2.04 1.40
N LYS A 89 -17.82 2.75 1.27
CA LYS A 89 -18.93 2.66 2.23
C LYS A 89 -19.58 1.27 2.25
N VAL A 90 -19.58 0.59 1.10
CA VAL A 90 -20.18 -0.73 0.88
C VAL A 90 -19.13 -1.78 0.56
N ALA A 91 -19.47 -3.06 0.76
CA ALA A 91 -18.62 -4.16 0.33
C ALA A 91 -18.32 -4.08 -1.17
N PRO A 92 -17.08 -4.41 -1.62
CA PRO A 92 -16.79 -4.52 -3.03
C PRO A 92 -17.61 -5.64 -3.68
N LYS A 93 -17.86 -5.53 -4.99
CA LYS A 93 -18.67 -6.50 -5.74
C LYS A 93 -18.09 -7.91 -5.60
N GLY A 94 -18.91 -8.88 -5.20
CA GLY A 94 -18.51 -10.29 -5.07
C GLY A 94 -17.92 -10.67 -3.70
N VAL A 95 -17.92 -9.77 -2.72
CA VAL A 95 -17.50 -10.05 -1.35
C VAL A 95 -18.71 -9.96 -0.42
N ASP A 96 -18.85 -10.93 0.48
CA ASP A 96 -19.88 -10.90 1.52
C ASP A 96 -19.67 -9.71 2.47
N LYS A 97 -20.76 -9.09 2.92
CA LYS A 97 -20.73 -7.98 3.88
C LYS A 97 -20.16 -8.42 5.23
N ASP A 98 -20.30 -9.71 5.56
CA ASP A 98 -19.86 -10.29 6.84
C ASP A 98 -18.47 -10.94 6.76
N HIS A 99 -17.71 -10.69 5.68
CA HIS A 99 -16.35 -11.21 5.55
C HIS A 99 -15.44 -10.68 6.68
N PRO A 100 -14.63 -11.52 7.34
CA PRO A 100 -13.81 -11.12 8.49
C PRO A 100 -12.76 -10.03 8.16
N ASP A 101 -12.39 -9.91 6.89
CA ASP A 101 -11.45 -8.90 6.36
C ASP A 101 -12.13 -7.77 5.57
N ILE A 102 -13.43 -7.55 5.78
CA ILE A 102 -14.20 -6.54 5.04
C ILE A 102 -13.64 -5.13 5.21
N ASP A 103 -13.03 -4.84 6.36
CA ASP A 103 -12.32 -3.59 6.65
C ASP A 103 -11.18 -3.33 5.66
N LEU A 104 -10.31 -4.32 5.47
CA LEU A 104 -9.20 -4.26 4.52
C LEU A 104 -9.68 -4.20 3.06
N LEU A 105 -10.76 -4.92 2.74
CA LEU A 105 -11.29 -4.99 1.38
C LEU A 105 -11.97 -3.68 0.94
N LYS A 106 -12.47 -2.89 1.90
CA LYS A 106 -13.03 -1.55 1.67
C LYS A 106 -11.96 -0.49 1.41
N CYS A 107 -10.72 -0.71 1.84
CA CYS A 107 -9.61 0.21 1.55
C CYS A 107 -9.42 0.37 0.04
N ARG A 108 -9.16 1.61 -0.38
CA ARG A 108 -8.72 1.93 -1.75
C ARG A 108 -7.23 2.19 -1.85
N SER A 109 -6.62 2.58 -0.75
CA SER A 109 -5.19 2.89 -0.64
C SER A 109 -4.62 2.15 0.56
N PHE A 110 -3.49 1.47 0.37
CA PHE A 110 -2.76 0.76 1.41
C PHE A 110 -1.49 1.53 1.72
N ALA A 111 -1.64 2.69 2.34
CA ALA A 111 -0.52 3.60 2.62
C ALA A 111 -0.58 4.12 4.05
N VAL A 112 0.60 4.36 4.63
CA VAL A 112 0.78 4.97 5.94
C VAL A 112 1.66 6.21 5.82
N VAL A 113 1.41 7.20 6.67
CA VAL A 113 2.15 8.47 6.70
C VAL A 113 2.45 8.84 8.14
N HIS A 114 3.69 9.21 8.42
CA HIS A 114 4.09 9.83 9.67
C HIS A 114 4.58 11.25 9.38
N ARG A 115 4.10 12.22 10.17
CA ARG A 115 4.48 13.63 10.07
C ARG A 115 5.48 13.96 11.16
N PHE A 116 6.52 14.68 10.79
CA PHE A 116 7.53 15.20 11.72
C PHE A 116 7.27 16.66 12.02
N ARG A 117 7.59 17.06 13.24
CA ARG A 117 7.70 18.48 13.59
C ARG A 117 9.05 19.03 13.14
N ASP A 118 9.13 20.33 12.90
CA ASP A 118 10.36 20.97 12.46
C ASP A 118 11.50 20.78 13.46
N GLU A 119 11.19 20.77 14.77
CA GLU A 119 12.20 20.52 15.81
C GLU A 119 12.76 19.08 15.73
N GLU A 120 11.94 18.11 15.35
CA GLU A 120 12.36 16.72 15.21
C GLU A 120 13.23 16.50 13.97
N VAL A 121 12.98 17.25 12.90
CA VAL A 121 13.76 17.21 11.66
C VAL A 121 15.14 17.82 11.85
N LEU A 122 15.24 18.89 12.64
CA LEU A 122 16.49 19.59 12.93
C LEU A 122 17.33 18.91 14.03
N ALA A 123 16.77 17.93 14.72
CA ALA A 123 17.47 17.19 15.76
C ALA A 123 18.61 16.34 15.19
N GLN A 124 19.71 16.21 15.94
CA GLN A 124 20.87 15.40 15.53
C GLN A 124 20.52 13.92 15.34
N ASP A 125 19.49 13.42 16.06
CA ASP A 125 19.03 12.04 16.01
C ASP A 125 17.99 11.76 14.90
N PHE A 126 17.62 12.76 14.09
CA PHE A 126 16.59 12.63 13.06
C PHE A 126 16.86 11.45 12.11
N LYS A 127 18.11 11.29 11.67
CA LYS A 127 18.51 10.19 10.78
C LYS A 127 18.25 8.82 11.41
N HIS A 128 18.49 8.67 12.71
CA HIS A 128 18.24 7.43 13.44
C HIS A 128 16.75 7.15 13.55
N LYS A 129 15.94 8.17 13.86
CA LYS A 129 14.47 8.06 13.87
C LYS A 129 13.91 7.62 12.53
N VAL A 130 14.39 8.21 11.44
CA VAL A 130 14.01 7.83 10.08
C VAL A 130 14.41 6.38 9.78
N ALA A 131 15.63 5.97 10.13
CA ALA A 131 16.10 4.61 9.93
C ALA A 131 15.25 3.57 10.70
N ASP A 132 14.87 3.86 11.93
CA ASP A 132 14.00 3.02 12.74
C ASP A 132 12.60 2.89 12.11
N MET A 133 12.02 4.00 11.66
CA MET A 133 10.72 3.97 10.96
C MET A 133 10.81 3.18 9.65
N VAL A 134 11.89 3.33 8.87
CA VAL A 134 12.13 2.55 7.64
C VAL A 134 12.21 1.06 7.96
N ARG A 135 12.90 0.67 9.05
CA ARG A 135 12.97 -0.72 9.51
C ARG A 135 11.59 -1.28 9.81
N VAL A 136 10.74 -0.51 10.48
CA VAL A 136 9.36 -0.90 10.83
C VAL A 136 8.43 -0.94 9.61
N MET A 137 8.59 -0.04 8.64
CA MET A 137 7.78 -0.01 7.41
C MET A 137 8.20 -1.09 6.40
N ARG A 138 9.44 -1.58 6.46
CA ARG A 138 9.98 -2.54 5.49
C ARG A 138 9.11 -3.79 5.34
N PRO A 139 8.71 -4.52 6.41
CA PRO A 139 7.82 -5.68 6.29
C PRO A 139 6.47 -5.35 5.64
N PHE A 140 5.95 -4.15 5.86
CA PHE A 140 4.69 -3.68 5.27
C PHE A 140 4.83 -3.51 3.76
N VAL A 141 5.87 -2.80 3.31
CA VAL A 141 6.15 -2.59 1.88
C VAL A 141 6.41 -3.92 1.18
N HIS A 142 7.20 -4.83 1.77
CA HIS A 142 7.41 -6.17 1.20
C HIS A 142 6.11 -6.98 1.12
N CYS A 143 5.25 -6.91 2.14
CA CYS A 143 3.96 -7.59 2.10
C CYS A 143 3.09 -7.10 0.94
N LEU A 144 3.07 -5.79 0.67
CA LEU A 144 2.33 -5.23 -0.46
C LEU A 144 2.95 -5.67 -1.79
N ASN A 145 4.28 -5.58 -1.91
CA ASN A 145 5.00 -5.97 -3.14
C ASN A 145 4.74 -7.44 -3.49
N ASP A 146 4.79 -8.34 -2.50
CA ASP A 146 4.56 -9.79 -2.70
C ASP A 146 3.12 -10.11 -3.09
N MET A 147 2.14 -9.29 -2.70
CA MET A 147 0.76 -9.47 -3.17
C MET A 147 0.60 -9.10 -4.65
N MET A 148 1.53 -8.33 -5.21
CA MET A 148 1.47 -7.82 -6.58
C MET A 148 2.38 -8.55 -7.55
N THR A 149 3.52 -9.05 -7.08
CA THR A 149 4.39 -9.89 -7.87
C THR A 149 3.73 -11.24 -8.00
N VAL A 150 3.03 -11.44 -9.12
CA VAL A 150 2.64 -12.78 -9.55
C VAL A 150 3.93 -13.57 -9.76
N THR A 151 4.39 -14.31 -8.75
CA THR A 151 5.36 -15.37 -8.99
C THR A 151 4.63 -16.44 -9.78
N ALA A 152 5.04 -16.63 -11.03
CA ALA A 152 4.60 -17.68 -11.94
C ALA A 152 5.01 -19.08 -11.44
N ALA A 153 4.62 -19.43 -10.21
CA ALA A 153 4.95 -20.70 -9.56
C ALA A 153 3.68 -21.40 -9.08
N THR A 154 2.71 -21.55 -9.98
CA THR A 154 1.77 -22.69 -9.99
C THR A 154 1.49 -22.99 -11.46
N GLY A 155 1.96 -24.16 -11.90
CA GLY A 155 2.04 -24.58 -13.29
C GLY A 155 0.71 -24.60 -14.02
N GLY A 156 0.82 -24.30 -15.31
CA GLY A 156 -0.21 -24.42 -16.32
C GLY A 156 0.47 -24.21 -17.66
N GLU A 157 1.01 -25.29 -18.22
CA GLU A 157 1.40 -25.37 -19.62
C GLU A 157 0.18 -24.99 -20.47
N GLY A 158 0.37 -24.01 -21.34
CA GLY A 158 -0.58 -23.59 -22.35
C GLY A 158 0.23 -23.21 -23.58
N SER A 159 0.64 -24.24 -24.31
CA SER A 159 1.07 -24.15 -25.70
C SER A 159 -0.02 -23.44 -26.52
N ASP A 160 0.34 -22.38 -27.23
CA ASP A 160 -0.31 -22.03 -28.48
C ASP A 160 0.75 -21.37 -29.36
N GLU A 161 1.45 -22.23 -30.10
CA GLU A 161 2.08 -21.85 -31.35
C GLU A 161 0.96 -21.55 -32.36
N SER A 162 0.93 -20.33 -32.89
CA SER A 162 0.24 -20.04 -34.14
C SER A 162 1.24 -19.42 -35.09
N SER A 163 1.95 -20.29 -35.81
CA SER A 163 2.58 -20.00 -37.09
C SER A 163 1.53 -19.48 -38.08
N GLY A 164 1.66 -18.22 -38.49
CA GLY A 164 1.08 -17.73 -39.74
C GLY A 164 2.23 -17.54 -40.71
N GLU A 165 2.40 -18.48 -41.63
CA GLU A 165 3.28 -18.35 -42.79
C GLU A 165 2.69 -17.27 -43.71
N ASP A 166 3.52 -16.30 -44.06
CA ASP A 166 3.35 -15.44 -45.22
C ASP A 166 3.57 -16.30 -46.47
N ASP A 167 2.63 -16.31 -47.42
CA ASP A 167 2.92 -16.63 -48.82
C ASP A 167 2.05 -15.75 -49.73
N GLU A 168 2.75 -14.91 -50.49
CA GLU A 168 2.28 -14.16 -51.65
C GLU A 168 2.28 -15.05 -52.91
N GLU A 169 1.56 -14.57 -53.94
CA GLU A 169 1.58 -14.96 -55.37
C GLU A 169 0.50 -15.96 -55.88
N GLU A 170 -0.54 -15.41 -56.52
CA GLU A 170 -0.64 -15.24 -58.00
C GLU A 170 -1.58 -14.07 -58.36
#